data_AF-A0A1H6EQP5-F1
#
_entry.id   AF-A0A1H6EQP5-F1
#
_cell.length_a   1.000
_cell.length_b   1.000
_cell.length_c   1.000
_cell.angle_alpha   90.00
_cell.angle_beta   90.00
_cell.angle_gamma   90.00
#
_symmetry.space_group_name_H-M   'P 1'
#
loop_
_entity.id
_entity.type
_entity.pdbx_description
1 polymer ?
#
loop_
_entity_poly.entity_id
_entity_poly.type
_entity_poly.pdbx_seq_one_letter_code
_entity_poly.pdbx_strand_id
1 'polypeptide(L)'
;MAVIATGALVDDNGRLLACTAPWFSGGASDPLPPKEDPRRRTFNLDMVVSGWAALFVIYPWIPRAFDLNLLLTGADKAWTDKLGAWHEFGEDLLPAYECRACVKLGVKNLQDPAKAIAEAYQRVCVDLRTMTEVGLYGYHAVPPQHRLWIWASDLEQARKDLPLVR
;
A
#
# COMPACT_ATOMS: atom_id res chain seq x y z
N MET A 1 12.03 16.74 -11.81
CA MET A 1 11.35 15.84 -10.86
C MET A 1 10.08 16.51 -10.38
N ALA A 2 8.92 15.95 -10.71
CA ALA A 2 7.64 16.42 -10.21
C ALA A 2 7.20 15.60 -8.99
N VAL A 3 6.50 16.27 -8.08
CA VAL A 3 5.83 15.65 -6.94
C VAL A 3 4.33 15.73 -7.23
N ILE A 4 3.70 14.57 -7.42
CA ILE A 4 2.29 14.47 -7.74
C ILE A 4 1.58 14.07 -6.45
N ALA A 5 0.94 15.04 -5.79
CA ALA A 5 0.19 14.79 -4.56
C ALA A 5 -0.95 13.80 -4.82
N THR A 6 -1.10 12.81 -3.94
CA THR A 6 -2.15 11.80 -4.03
C THR A 6 -3.17 12.06 -2.93
N GLY A 7 -4.34 12.60 -3.28
CA GLY A 7 -5.41 12.82 -2.32
C GLY A 7 -5.21 14.00 -1.38
N ALA A 8 -5.45 13.80 -0.08
CA ALA A 8 -5.21 14.80 0.95
C ALA A 8 -3.72 15.17 0.97
N LEU A 9 -3.43 16.47 0.80
CA LEU A 9 -2.07 16.98 0.59
C LEU A 9 -1.12 16.65 1.76
N VAL A 10 -1.66 16.52 2.98
CA VAL A 10 -0.91 16.19 4.20
C VAL A 10 -1.80 15.29 5.06
N ASP A 11 -1.26 14.16 5.55
CA ASP A 11 -1.97 13.27 6.48
C ASP A 11 -1.99 13.85 7.92
N ASP A 12 -2.75 13.23 8.82
CA ASP A 12 -2.85 13.66 10.23
C ASP A 12 -1.51 13.64 11.00
N ASN A 13 -0.49 12.97 10.45
CA ASN A 13 0.87 12.93 11.01
C ASN A 13 1.82 13.97 10.37
N GLY A 14 1.28 14.89 9.56
CA GLY A 14 2.08 15.91 8.89
C GLY A 14 2.85 15.40 7.66
N ARG A 15 2.46 14.25 7.08
CA ARG A 15 3.18 13.63 5.96
C ARG A 15 2.49 13.95 4.63
N LEU A 16 3.26 14.46 3.67
CA LEU A 16 2.83 14.57 2.29
C LEU A 16 2.85 13.19 1.63
N LEU A 17 1.69 12.73 1.16
CA LEU A 17 1.57 11.53 0.35
C LEU A 17 1.62 11.92 -1.13
N ALA A 18 2.66 11.47 -1.83
CA ALA A 18 2.87 11.81 -3.22
C ALA A 18 3.60 10.71 -3.99
N CYS A 19 3.33 10.67 -5.29
CA CYS A 19 4.14 9.94 -6.25
C CYS A 19 5.22 10.88 -6.80
N THR A 20 6.47 10.42 -6.87
CA THR A 20 7.54 11.19 -7.51
C THR A 20 7.77 10.70 -8.93
N ALA A 21 7.77 11.64 -9.87
CA ALA A 21 7.92 11.36 -11.29
C ALA A 21 9.19 12.08 -11.78
N PRO A 22 10.31 11.36 -11.98
CA PRO A 22 11.61 12.00 -12.21
C PRO A 22 11.64 12.81 -13.50
N TRP A 23 10.91 12.35 -14.51
CA TRP A 23 10.87 12.91 -15.88
C TRP A 23 10.07 14.20 -16.03
N PHE A 24 9.25 14.54 -15.04
CA PHE A 24 8.41 15.73 -15.10
C PHE A 24 9.11 16.92 -14.43
N SER A 25 8.97 18.09 -15.03
CA SER A 25 9.37 19.40 -14.51
C SER A 25 8.28 20.04 -13.63
N GLY A 26 7.04 19.54 -13.71
CA GLY A 26 5.92 20.02 -12.89
C GLY A 26 5.29 21.34 -13.37
N GLY A 27 5.67 21.84 -14.56
CA GLY A 27 5.09 23.02 -15.17
C GLY A 27 3.84 22.73 -16.00
N ALA A 28 3.03 23.78 -16.29
CA ALA A 28 1.82 23.67 -17.10
C ALA A 28 2.07 23.24 -18.56
N SER A 29 3.31 23.33 -19.03
CA SER A 29 3.76 22.94 -20.37
C SER A 29 4.32 21.52 -20.43
N ASP A 30 4.26 20.75 -19.35
CA ASP A 30 4.81 19.39 -19.30
C ASP A 30 3.79 18.38 -19.88
N PRO A 31 3.99 17.89 -21.12
CA PRO A 31 3.02 17.00 -21.73
C PRO A 31 3.05 15.67 -20.99
N LEU A 32 1.91 15.26 -20.45
CA LEU A 32 1.76 13.92 -19.89
C LEU A 32 2.10 12.89 -21.00
N PRO A 33 3.20 12.09 -20.87
CA PRO A 33 3.62 11.16 -21.91
C PRO A 33 2.51 10.14 -22.24
N PRO A 34 2.54 9.39 -23.33
CA PRO A 34 1.60 8.29 -23.56
C PRO A 34 1.55 7.29 -22.38
N LYS A 35 0.42 6.58 -22.20
CA LYS A 35 0.23 5.68 -21.03
C LYS A 35 1.34 4.64 -20.85
N GLU A 36 1.83 4.08 -21.95
CA GLU A 36 2.86 3.03 -21.97
C GLU A 36 4.30 3.57 -21.98
N ASP A 37 4.47 4.89 -21.96
CA ASP A 37 5.79 5.50 -22.05
C ASP A 37 6.57 5.27 -20.73
N PRO A 38 7.84 4.81 -20.76
CA PRO A 38 8.65 4.62 -19.57
C PRO A 38 8.74 5.87 -18.67
N ARG A 39 8.59 7.07 -19.24
CA ARG A 39 8.57 8.33 -18.49
C ARG A 39 7.36 8.47 -17.55
N ARG A 40 6.31 7.66 -17.73
CA ARG A 40 5.19 7.55 -16.80
C ARG A 40 5.48 6.73 -15.56
N ARG A 41 6.58 5.97 -15.53
CA ARG A 41 6.95 5.21 -14.34
C ARG A 41 7.36 6.19 -13.25
N THR A 42 6.55 6.21 -12.19
CA THR A 42 6.89 6.92 -10.96
C THR A 42 7.94 6.12 -10.21
N PHE A 43 8.73 6.78 -9.39
CA PHE A 43 9.67 6.11 -8.49
C PHE A 43 8.95 5.07 -7.63
N ASN A 44 7.75 5.39 -7.13
CA ASN A 44 6.93 4.47 -6.34
C ASN A 44 6.57 3.19 -7.11
N LEU A 45 6.18 3.34 -8.39
CA LEU A 45 5.87 2.19 -9.23
C LEU A 45 7.13 1.35 -9.48
N ASP A 46 8.25 2.00 -9.81
CA ASP A 46 9.51 1.29 -10.08
C ASP A 46 10.02 0.54 -8.84
N MET A 47 9.91 1.12 -7.64
CA MET A 47 10.27 0.45 -6.38
C MET A 47 9.43 -0.81 -6.15
N VAL A 48 8.14 -0.79 -6.46
CA VAL A 48 7.26 -1.97 -6.33
C VAL A 48 7.59 -3.01 -7.39
N VAL A 49 7.69 -2.61 -8.66
CA VAL A 49 7.93 -3.52 -9.80
C VAL A 49 9.31 -4.19 -9.72
N SER A 50 10.31 -3.50 -9.17
CA SER A 50 11.65 -4.06 -8.95
C SER A 50 11.77 -4.88 -7.67
N GLY A 51 10.72 -4.94 -6.85
CA GLY A 51 10.68 -5.72 -5.61
C GLY A 51 11.40 -5.07 -4.42
N TRP A 52 11.76 -3.79 -4.50
CA TRP A 52 12.38 -3.03 -3.40
C TRP A 52 11.36 -2.37 -2.46
N ALA A 53 10.08 -2.34 -2.84
CA ALA A 53 8.99 -1.91 -1.98
C ALA A 53 7.80 -2.89 -2.05
N ALA A 54 7.17 -3.12 -0.89
CA ALA A 54 5.91 -3.85 -0.83
C ALA A 54 4.75 -2.96 -1.28
N LEU A 55 3.77 -3.55 -1.98
CA LEU A 55 2.54 -2.87 -2.33
C LEU A 55 1.75 -2.53 -1.04
N PHE A 56 1.27 -1.29 -0.95
CA PHE A 56 0.45 -0.84 0.17
C PHE A 56 -0.68 0.07 -0.33
N VAL A 57 -1.79 -0.54 -0.77
CA VAL A 57 -3.00 0.19 -1.20
C VAL A 57 -3.90 0.43 -0.01
N ILE A 58 -4.39 1.66 0.15
CA ILE A 58 -5.21 2.05 1.31
C ILE A 58 -6.47 2.82 0.88
N TYR A 59 -7.64 2.38 1.31
CA TYR A 59 -8.91 3.10 1.13
C TYR A 59 -8.95 4.37 2.01
N PRO A 60 -9.52 5.50 1.54
CA PRO A 60 -10.22 5.69 0.27
C PRO A 60 -9.33 5.97 -0.95
N TRP A 61 -8.02 6.04 -0.75
CA TRP A 61 -7.05 6.43 -1.77
C TRP A 61 -6.62 5.26 -2.64
N ILE A 62 -7.55 4.78 -3.48
CA ILE A 62 -7.29 3.69 -4.43
C ILE A 62 -6.98 4.28 -5.81
N PRO A 63 -5.86 3.90 -6.47
CA PRO A 63 -5.58 4.32 -7.84
C PRO A 63 -6.74 3.98 -8.79
N ARG A 64 -6.89 4.77 -9.87
CA ARG A 64 -7.88 4.47 -10.90
C ARG A 64 -7.57 3.12 -11.55
N ALA A 65 -8.59 2.47 -12.09
CA ALA A 65 -8.52 1.08 -12.57
C ALA A 65 -7.29 0.75 -13.44
N PHE A 66 -6.92 1.62 -14.39
CA PHE A 66 -5.74 1.41 -15.23
C PHE A 66 -4.44 1.38 -14.40
N ASP A 67 -4.21 2.40 -13.57
CA ASP A 67 -2.99 2.52 -12.76
C ASP A 67 -2.95 1.44 -11.67
N LEU A 68 -4.10 1.09 -11.09
CA LEU A 68 -4.21 0.01 -10.12
C LEU A 68 -3.84 -1.33 -10.76
N ASN A 69 -4.35 -1.64 -11.96
CA ASN A 69 -4.01 -2.88 -12.66
C ASN A 69 -2.53 -2.96 -13.04
N LEU A 70 -1.94 -1.84 -13.47
CA LEU A 70 -0.50 -1.76 -13.74
C LEU A 70 0.31 -2.06 -12.47
N LEU A 71 -0.07 -1.44 -11.35
CA LEU A 71 0.58 -1.63 -10.06
C LEU A 71 0.44 -3.07 -9.54
N LEU A 72 -0.75 -3.67 -9.63
CA LEU A 72 -1.02 -5.04 -9.20
C LEU A 72 -0.26 -6.05 -10.04
N THR A 73 -0.26 -5.89 -11.37
CA THR A 73 0.50 -6.76 -12.28
C THR A 73 1.99 -6.71 -11.99
N GLY A 74 2.52 -5.51 -11.75
CA GLY A 74 3.92 -5.31 -11.39
C GLY A 74 4.30 -5.93 -10.05
N ALA A 75 3.46 -5.71 -9.04
CA ALA A 75 3.67 -6.26 -7.70
C ALA A 75 3.59 -7.80 -7.69
N ASP A 76 2.64 -8.38 -8.45
CA ASP A 76 2.48 -9.83 -8.57
C ASP A 76 3.69 -10.48 -9.24
N LYS A 77 4.21 -9.87 -10.31
CA LYS A 77 5.45 -10.31 -10.94
C LYS A 77 6.64 -10.21 -9.97
N ALA A 78 6.81 -9.08 -9.29
CA ALA A 78 7.92 -8.89 -8.35
C ALA A 78 7.89 -9.90 -7.20
N TRP A 79 6.70 -10.24 -6.69
CA TRP A 79 6.52 -11.24 -5.65
C TRP A 79 6.78 -12.66 -6.15
N THR A 80 6.22 -13.02 -7.31
CA THR A 80 6.28 -14.37 -7.88
C THR A 80 7.69 -14.71 -8.35
N ASP A 81 8.34 -13.77 -9.05
CA ASP A 81 9.70 -13.94 -9.57
C ASP A 81 10.77 -13.71 -8.49
N LYS A 82 10.37 -13.36 -7.26
CA LYS A 82 11.26 -12.98 -6.15
C LYS A 82 12.26 -11.93 -6.61
N LEU A 83 11.82 -10.70 -6.83
CA LEU A 83 12.70 -9.58 -7.20
C LEU A 83 13.08 -8.75 -5.96
N GLY A 84 14.23 -8.09 -6.02
CA GLY A 84 14.66 -7.11 -5.01
C GLY A 84 14.69 -7.69 -3.59
N ALA A 85 14.03 -7.02 -2.65
CA ALA A 85 13.96 -7.43 -1.25
C ALA A 85 13.30 -8.80 -1.07
N TRP A 86 12.36 -9.19 -1.95
CA TRP A 86 11.74 -10.52 -1.92
C TRP A 86 12.74 -11.65 -2.23
N HIS A 87 13.79 -11.37 -3.00
CA HIS A 87 14.91 -12.29 -3.23
C HIS A 87 15.89 -12.26 -2.06
N GLU A 88 16.34 -11.06 -1.70
CA GLU A 88 17.47 -10.87 -0.81
C GLU A 88 17.17 -11.32 0.62
N PHE A 89 15.95 -11.06 1.08
CA PHE A 89 15.53 -11.35 2.46
C PHE A 89 14.50 -12.48 2.54
N GLY A 90 13.79 -12.78 1.44
CA GLY A 90 12.89 -13.93 1.36
C GLY A 90 11.89 -14.00 2.51
N GLU A 91 11.95 -15.10 3.28
CA GLU A 91 11.07 -15.38 4.42
C GLU A 91 11.38 -14.52 5.65
N ASP A 92 12.60 -13.99 5.77
CA ASP A 92 13.01 -13.10 6.86
C ASP A 92 12.51 -11.66 6.67
N LEU A 93 11.88 -11.35 5.52
CA LEU A 93 11.37 -10.03 5.24
C LEU A 93 10.03 -9.76 5.94
N LEU A 94 10.04 -8.77 6.84
CA LEU A 94 8.83 -8.29 7.49
C LEU A 94 8.31 -7.00 6.82
N PRO A 95 7.13 -7.01 6.17
CA PRO A 95 6.61 -5.80 5.55
C PRO A 95 6.26 -4.72 6.61
N ALA A 96 6.17 -3.46 6.15
CA ALA A 96 6.13 -2.30 7.05
C ALA A 96 4.96 -2.31 8.05
N TYR A 97 3.80 -2.88 7.68
CA TYR A 97 2.63 -2.92 8.57
C TYR A 97 2.86 -3.88 9.74
N GLU A 98 3.41 -5.05 9.45
CA GLU A 98 3.78 -6.07 10.43
C GLU A 98 4.93 -5.60 11.31
N CYS A 99 5.96 -5.00 10.72
CA CYS A 99 7.06 -4.40 11.47
C CYS A 99 6.56 -3.33 12.44
N ARG A 100 5.65 -2.45 11.99
CA ARG A 100 5.00 -1.46 12.86
C ARG A 100 4.20 -2.11 13.99
N ALA A 101 3.49 -3.21 13.74
CA ALA A 101 2.78 -3.94 14.78
C ALA A 101 3.74 -4.49 15.83
N CYS A 102 4.85 -5.11 15.41
CA CYS A 102 5.90 -5.60 16.32
C CYS A 102 6.48 -4.47 17.18
N VAL A 103 6.77 -3.31 16.60
CA VAL A 103 7.27 -2.14 17.35
C VAL A 103 6.27 -1.69 18.41
N LYS A 104 4.97 -1.64 18.08
CA LYS A 104 3.93 -1.20 19.01
C LYS A 104 3.67 -2.21 20.13
N LEU A 105 3.76 -3.51 19.82
CA LEU A 105 3.47 -4.59 20.77
C LEU A 105 4.70 -5.00 21.60
N GLY A 106 5.91 -4.78 21.10
CA GLY A 106 7.17 -5.17 21.71
C GLY A 106 7.63 -4.29 22.89
N VAL A 107 6.75 -3.47 23.45
CA VAL A 107 7.09 -2.54 24.55
C VAL A 107 7.11 -3.31 25.88
N LYS A 108 8.22 -3.20 26.61
CA LYS A 108 8.37 -3.80 27.95
C LYS A 108 7.42 -3.12 28.95
N ASN A 109 6.82 -3.90 29.86
CA ASN A 109 5.93 -3.42 30.94
C ASN A 109 4.70 -2.66 30.43
N LEU A 110 4.06 -3.18 29.40
CA LEU A 110 2.91 -2.60 28.73
C LEU A 110 1.72 -2.45 29.72
N GLN A 111 1.35 -1.20 30.02
CA GLN A 111 0.35 -0.88 31.05
C GLN A 111 -1.07 -1.24 30.64
N ASP A 112 -1.39 -1.10 29.35
CA ASP A 112 -2.70 -1.41 28.78
C ASP A 112 -2.54 -2.22 27.48
N PRO A 113 -2.52 -3.56 27.57
CA PRO A 113 -2.41 -4.44 26.42
C PRO A 113 -3.52 -4.25 25.39
N ALA A 114 -4.75 -3.99 25.83
CA ALA A 114 -5.89 -3.83 24.92
C ALA A 114 -5.73 -2.57 24.05
N LYS A 115 -5.32 -1.46 24.66
CA LYS A 115 -5.01 -0.23 23.92
C LYS A 115 -3.87 -0.42 22.92
N ALA A 116 -2.78 -1.09 23.31
CA ALA A 116 -1.67 -1.35 22.39
C ALA A 116 -2.08 -2.21 21.19
N ILE A 117 -2.92 -3.23 21.39
CA ILE A 117 -3.47 -4.04 20.31
C ILE A 117 -4.32 -3.18 19.37
N ALA A 118 -5.23 -2.34 19.91
CA ALA A 118 -6.06 -1.44 19.10
C ALA A 118 -5.22 -0.44 18.29
N GLU A 119 -4.11 0.05 18.86
CA GLU A 119 -3.19 0.95 18.17
C GLU A 119 -2.30 0.23 17.13
N ALA A 120 -1.95 -1.02 17.37
CA ALA A 120 -1.18 -1.85 16.44
C ALA A 120 -2.01 -2.19 15.20
N TYR A 121 -3.24 -2.64 15.40
CA TYR A 121 -4.13 -3.14 14.34
C TYR A 121 -5.28 -2.17 14.06
N GLN A 122 -5.00 -1.18 13.23
CA GLN A 122 -5.96 -0.12 12.88
C GLN A 122 -6.62 -0.31 11.51
N ARG A 123 -6.26 -1.37 10.77
CA ARG A 123 -6.67 -1.55 9.38
C ARG A 123 -7.18 -2.95 9.14
N VAL A 124 -8.36 -3.03 8.56
CA VAL A 124 -8.96 -4.26 8.05
C VAL A 124 -8.29 -4.58 6.71
N CYS A 125 -7.89 -5.83 6.53
CA CYS A 125 -7.37 -6.31 5.26
C CYS A 125 -8.50 -6.91 4.42
N VAL A 126 -8.44 -6.65 3.13
CA VAL A 126 -9.29 -7.26 2.10
C VAL A 126 -8.36 -7.95 1.09
N ASP A 127 -8.71 -9.17 0.69
CA ASP A 127 -8.06 -9.86 -0.42
C ASP A 127 -8.58 -9.30 -1.75
N LEU A 128 -7.70 -8.61 -2.50
CA LEU A 128 -8.06 -8.01 -3.79
C LEU A 128 -8.44 -9.03 -4.87
N ARG A 129 -8.08 -10.31 -4.71
CA ARG A 129 -8.41 -11.36 -5.69
C ARG A 129 -9.89 -11.74 -5.64
N THR A 130 -10.48 -11.72 -4.45
CA THR A 130 -11.85 -12.17 -4.18
C THR A 130 -12.74 -11.08 -3.60
N MET A 131 -12.16 -9.91 -3.30
CA MET A 131 -12.75 -8.83 -2.53
C MET A 131 -13.23 -9.27 -1.14
N THR A 132 -12.65 -10.33 -0.57
CA THR A 132 -13.04 -10.88 0.73
C THR A 132 -12.39 -10.10 1.87
N GLU A 133 -13.21 -9.63 2.82
CA GLU A 133 -12.76 -9.04 4.09
C GLU A 133 -12.21 -10.12 5.01
N VAL A 134 -10.92 -10.03 5.38
CA VAL A 134 -10.27 -10.98 6.30
C VAL A 134 -10.08 -10.40 7.71
N GLY A 135 -10.65 -9.21 7.96
CA GLY A 135 -10.62 -8.56 9.27
C GLY A 135 -9.30 -7.89 9.64
N LEU A 136 -9.15 -7.53 10.92
CA LEU A 136 -7.98 -6.84 11.47
C LEU A 136 -6.74 -7.73 11.61
N TYR A 137 -6.96 -9.04 11.83
CA TYR A 137 -5.89 -9.99 12.20
C TYR A 137 -5.62 -11.04 11.12
N GLY A 138 -6.55 -11.23 10.17
CA GLY A 138 -6.45 -12.26 9.12
C GLY A 138 -5.57 -11.90 7.93
N TYR A 139 -4.94 -10.73 7.91
CA TYR A 139 -4.15 -10.23 6.78
C TYR A 139 -2.98 -11.15 6.39
N HIS A 140 -2.48 -11.98 7.31
CA HIS A 140 -1.40 -12.92 7.08
C HIS A 140 -1.79 -14.04 6.09
N ALA A 141 -3.08 -14.32 5.93
CA ALA A 141 -3.59 -15.29 4.96
C ALA A 141 -3.60 -14.76 3.51
N VAL A 142 -3.43 -13.45 3.33
CA VAL A 142 -3.41 -12.78 2.02
C VAL A 142 -1.96 -12.47 1.67
N PRO A 143 -1.45 -12.82 0.47
CA PRO A 143 -0.13 -12.41 0.02
C PRO A 143 0.02 -10.88 -0.03
N PRO A 144 1.17 -10.28 0.34
CA PRO A 144 1.33 -8.83 0.45
C PRO A 144 0.86 -8.03 -0.78
N GLN A 145 1.11 -8.54 -1.99
CA GLN A 145 0.74 -7.91 -3.26
C GLN A 145 -0.77 -7.91 -3.56
N HIS A 146 -1.57 -8.62 -2.77
CA HIS A 146 -3.02 -8.70 -2.94
C HIS A 146 -3.80 -8.07 -1.78
N ARG A 147 -3.12 -7.34 -0.89
CA ARG A 147 -3.76 -6.71 0.27
C ARG A 147 -4.27 -5.32 -0.09
N LEU A 148 -5.56 -5.12 0.12
CA LEU A 148 -6.14 -3.79 0.28
C LEU A 148 -6.34 -3.52 1.77
N TRP A 149 -5.85 -2.37 2.22
CA TRP A 149 -6.04 -1.91 3.59
C TRP A 149 -7.18 -0.91 3.68
N ILE A 150 -8.05 -1.09 4.66
CA ILE A 150 -9.15 -0.18 4.97
C ILE A 150 -8.98 0.23 6.42
N TRP A 151 -8.98 1.54 6.71
CA TRP A 151 -9.00 1.99 8.10
C TRP A 151 -10.24 1.44 8.82
N ALA A 152 -10.08 0.97 10.05
CA ALA A 152 -11.20 0.41 10.81
C ALA A 152 -12.36 1.42 10.98
N SER A 153 -12.05 2.72 11.07
CA SER A 153 -13.03 3.82 11.11
C SER A 153 -13.83 3.97 9.81
N ASP A 154 -13.26 3.55 8.68
CA ASP A 154 -13.79 3.79 7.35
C ASP A 154 -14.48 2.55 6.77
N LEU A 155 -14.46 1.43 7.49
CA LEU A 155 -14.93 0.12 7.00
C LEU A 155 -16.39 0.16 6.54
N GLU A 156 -17.27 0.80 7.30
CA GLU A 156 -18.69 0.91 6.94
C GLU A 156 -18.91 1.72 5.66
N GLN A 157 -18.08 2.72 5.40
CA GLN A 157 -18.14 3.47 4.14
C GLN A 157 -17.54 2.66 3.00
N ALA A 158 -16.41 1.99 3.23
CA ALA A 158 -15.78 1.13 2.23
C ALA A 158 -16.70 -0.02 1.78
N ARG A 159 -17.51 -0.58 2.69
CA ARG A 159 -18.53 -1.60 2.37
C ARG A 159 -19.64 -1.09 1.44
N LYS A 160 -19.86 0.24 1.37
CA LYS A 160 -20.81 0.86 0.43
C LYS A 160 -20.16 1.18 -0.90
N ASP A 161 -18.90 1.60 -0.86
CA ASP A 161 -18.16 2.08 -2.03
C ASP A 161 -17.53 0.95 -2.85
N LEU A 162 -17.21 -0.17 -2.20
CA LEU A 162 -16.51 -1.31 -2.78
C LEU A 162 -17.37 -2.58 -2.71
N PRO A 163 -17.26 -3.49 -3.68
CA PRO A 163 -17.99 -4.75 -3.70
C PRO A 163 -17.37 -5.79 -2.76
N LEU A 164 -17.32 -5.51 -1.45
CA LEU A 164 -16.70 -6.38 -0.45
C LEU A 164 -17.55 -7.62 -0.17
N VAL A 165 -16.89 -8.77 -0.01
CA VAL A 165 -17.47 -10.06 0.38
C VAL A 165 -17.04 -10.37 1.82
N ARG A 166 -17.93 -10.97 2.61
CA ARG A 166 -17.64 -11.43 3.99
C ARG A 166 -17.42 -12.92 4.03
#